data_AF-A0A854DST4-F1
#
_entry.id   AF-A0A854DST4-F1
#
_cell.length_a   1.000
_cell.length_b   1.000
_cell.length_c   1.000
_cell.angle_alpha   90.00
_cell.angle_beta   90.00
_cell.angle_gamma   90.00
#
_symmetry.space_group_name_H-M   'P 1'
#
loop_
_entity.id
_entity.type
_entity.pdbx_description
1 polymer ?
#
loop_
_entity_poly.entity_id
_entity_poly.type
_entity_poly.pdbx_seq_one_letter_code
_entity_poly.pdbx_strand_id
1 'polypeptide(L)'
;MRIFIDDGSTNIKMLWEQDGETFTHISPNSFKRGWSATFGSGKPFNYTVDDEKYSFDLITPDALPTNNIDWQYSPLNSIAVHHALLTSGLEPQDVEIVVTLLLTE
;
A
#
# COMPACT_ATOMS: atom_id res chain seq x y z
N MET A 1 -16.08 -7.08 -2.27
CA MET A 1 -15.74 -7.01 -0.82
C MET A 1 -15.50 -5.55 -0.44
N ARG A 2 -15.96 -5.10 0.73
CA ARG A 2 -15.74 -3.72 1.20
C ARG A 2 -14.62 -3.65 2.22
N ILE A 3 -13.66 -2.74 2.03
CA ILE A 3 -12.46 -2.61 2.88
C ILE A 3 -12.31 -1.14 3.29
N PHE A 4 -12.11 -0.92 4.59
CA PHE A 4 -11.76 0.39 5.14
C PHE A 4 -10.24 0.51 5.21
N ILE A 5 -9.69 1.58 4.66
CA ILE A 5 -8.26 1.78 4.50
C ILE A 5 -7.90 3.15 5.06
N ASP A 6 -7.09 3.18 6.12
CA ASP A 6 -6.38 4.38 6.55
C ASP A 6 -5.02 4.39 5.85
N ASP A 7 -4.93 5.15 4.75
CA ASP A 7 -3.82 5.18 3.80
C ASP A 7 -2.77 6.27 4.09
N GLY A 8 -2.61 6.62 5.36
CA GLY A 8 -1.65 7.62 5.82
C GLY A 8 -0.20 7.34 5.38
N SER A 9 0.60 8.40 5.22
CA SER A 9 1.92 8.37 4.57
C SER A 9 3.00 7.50 5.21
N THR A 10 2.80 7.01 6.44
CA THR A 10 3.72 6.06 7.09
C THR A 10 3.31 4.60 6.89
N ASN A 11 2.04 4.27 7.08
CA ASN A 11 1.52 2.90 6.97
C ASN A 11 0.09 2.93 6.45
N ILE A 12 -0.22 2.00 5.57
CA ILE A 12 -1.58 1.61 5.23
C ILE A 12 -2.10 0.70 6.34
N LYS A 13 -3.23 1.04 6.98
CA LYS A 13 -3.97 0.11 7.84
C LYS A 13 -5.29 -0.22 7.18
N MET A 14 -5.66 -1.49 7.21
CA MET A 14 -6.86 -2.01 6.58
C MET A 14 -7.73 -2.70 7.63
N LEU A 15 -9.04 -2.60 7.43
CA LEU A 15 -10.06 -3.35 8.17
C LEU A 15 -11.16 -3.81 7.20
N TRP A 16 -11.56 -5.07 7.32
CA TRP A 16 -12.73 -5.59 6.60
C TRP A 16 -13.44 -6.66 7.42
N GLU A 17 -14.68 -6.97 7.03
CA GLU A 17 -15.45 -8.05 7.60
C GLU A 17 -15.67 -9.14 6.55
N GLN A 18 -15.52 -10.40 6.96
CA GLN A 18 -15.77 -11.56 6.13
C GLN A 18 -16.27 -12.70 7.01
N ASP A 19 -17.37 -13.36 6.62
CA ASP A 19 -17.96 -14.50 7.34
C ASP A 19 -18.27 -14.25 8.83
N GLY A 20 -18.57 -12.99 9.19
CA GLY A 20 -18.87 -12.58 10.57
C GLY A 20 -17.64 -12.32 11.43
N GLU A 21 -16.43 -12.40 10.86
CA GLU A 21 -15.17 -12.08 11.52
C GLU A 21 -14.60 -10.74 11.01
N THR A 22 -13.94 -10.01 11.90
CA THR A 22 -13.23 -8.76 11.59
C THR A 22 -11.75 -9.06 11.39
N PHE A 23 -11.22 -8.60 10.25
CA PHE A 23 -9.82 -8.74 9.90
C PHE A 23 -9.14 -7.38 9.85
N THR A 24 -7.85 -7.36 10.18
CA THR A 24 -7.00 -6.17 10.08
C THR A 24 -5.68 -6.50 9.42
N HIS A 25 -5.14 -5.57 8.64
CA HIS A 25 -3.81 -5.70 8.04
C HIS A 25 -3.07 -4.36 8.10
N ILE A 26 -1.76 -4.39 8.31
CA ILE A 26 -0.91 -3.19 8.29
C ILE A 26 0.24 -3.42 7.32
N SER A 27 0.45 -2.45 6.42
CA SER A 27 1.53 -2.47 5.45
C SER A 27 2.29 -1.14 5.48
N PRO A 28 3.63 -1.13 5.55
CA PRO A 28 4.41 0.09 5.57
C PRO A 28 4.52 0.74 4.18
N ASN A 29 4.61 2.07 4.15
CA ASN A 29 4.86 2.81 2.91
C ASN A 29 6.37 2.87 2.64
N SER A 30 6.92 1.77 2.12
CA SER A 30 8.36 1.62 1.92
C SER A 30 8.66 1.23 0.47
N PHE A 31 8.61 2.23 -0.41
CA PHE A 31 8.79 2.05 -1.85
C PHE A 31 9.96 2.89 -2.35
N LYS A 32 10.71 2.32 -3.29
CA LYS A 32 11.75 3.02 -4.03
C LYS A 32 11.45 3.04 -5.51
N ARG A 33 12.00 4.04 -6.21
CA ARG A 33 12.00 4.09 -7.67
C ARG A 33 12.90 3.00 -8.24
N GLY A 34 12.47 2.45 -9.37
CA GLY A 34 13.09 1.31 -10.02
C GLY A 34 12.57 -0.04 -9.52
N TRP A 35 12.70 -1.06 -10.36
CA TRP A 35 12.44 -2.44 -9.97
C TRP A 35 13.58 -3.01 -9.15
N SER A 36 13.23 -3.86 -8.20
CA SER A 36 14.19 -4.66 -7.45
C SER A 36 14.40 -6.00 -8.14
N ALA A 37 15.66 -6.42 -8.17
CA ALA A 37 16.05 -7.78 -8.52
C ALA A 37 16.45 -8.51 -7.24
N THR A 38 15.88 -9.68 -7.02
CA THR A 38 16.29 -10.59 -5.95
C THR A 38 17.03 -11.76 -6.57
N PHE A 39 18.18 -12.11 -5.99
CA PHE A 39 18.87 -13.36 -6.30
C PHE A 39 18.39 -14.42 -5.32
N GLY A 40 17.69 -15.46 -5.79
CA GLY A 40 17.16 -16.55 -4.95
C GLY A 40 15.64 -16.74 -5.07
N SER A 41 15.02 -17.29 -4.02
CA SER A 41 13.60 -17.68 -3.99
C SER A 41 12.62 -16.56 -3.60
N GLY A 42 13.12 -15.40 -3.15
CA GLY A 42 12.26 -14.27 -2.81
C GLY A 42 11.70 -13.62 -4.06
N LYS A 43 10.37 -13.54 -4.21
CA LYS A 43 9.73 -12.83 -5.32
C LYS A 43 9.63 -11.34 -4.95
N PRO A 44 10.24 -10.41 -5.71
CA PRO A 44 10.14 -8.99 -5.43
C PRO A 44 8.74 -8.50 -5.81
N PHE A 45 8.23 -7.53 -5.05
CA PHE A 45 7.06 -6.77 -5.44
C PHE A 45 7.48 -5.58 -6.29
N ASN A 46 7.37 -5.76 -7.62
CA ASN A 46 7.69 -4.75 -8.63
C ASN A 46 6.39 -4.24 -9.26
N TYR A 47 6.27 -2.92 -9.34
CA TYR A 47 5.09 -2.21 -9.82
C TYR A 47 5.44 -1.28 -10.97
N THR A 48 4.46 -1.00 -11.81
CA THR A 48 4.52 0.04 -12.83
C THR A 48 3.25 0.88 -12.72
N VAL A 49 3.41 2.20 -12.63
CA VAL A 49 2.31 3.18 -12.72
C VAL A 49 2.79 4.33 -13.59
N ASP A 50 1.99 4.73 -14.58
CA ASP A 50 2.30 5.81 -15.52
C ASP A 50 3.71 5.71 -16.13
N ASP A 51 4.09 4.50 -16.59
CA ASP A 51 5.42 4.13 -17.12
C ASP A 51 6.60 4.27 -16.14
N GLU A 52 6.37 4.71 -14.91
CA GLU A 52 7.36 4.73 -13.85
C GLU A 52 7.40 3.39 -13.11
N LYS A 53 8.62 2.96 -12.75
CA LYS A 53 8.87 1.68 -12.08
C LYS A 53 9.08 1.91 -10.59
N TYR A 54 8.48 1.04 -9.78
CA TYR A 54 8.59 1.06 -8.33
C TYR A 54 8.82 -0.34 -7.78
N SER A 55 9.45 -0.43 -6.61
CA SER A 55 9.56 -1.68 -5.88
C SER A 55 9.43 -1.47 -4.38
N PHE A 56 8.87 -2.46 -3.70
CA PHE A 56 8.79 -2.48 -2.25
C PHE A 56 10.15 -2.85 -1.64
N ASP A 57 10.59 -2.10 -0.63
CA ASP A 57 11.89 -2.27 0.02
C ASP A 57 11.79 -1.98 1.53
N LEU A 58 11.90 -3.00 2.37
CA LEU A 58 11.85 -2.86 3.84
C LEU A 58 13.14 -2.29 4.45
N ILE A 59 14.24 -2.24 3.70
CA ILE A 59 15.57 -1.89 4.21
C ILE A 59 15.81 -0.38 4.10
N THR A 60 15.22 0.28 3.10
CA THR A 60 15.33 1.73 2.87
C THR A 60 13.97 2.42 2.88
N PRO A 61 13.32 2.53 4.06
CA PRO A 61 12.19 3.42 4.20
C PRO A 61 12.72 4.86 4.13
N ASP A 62 12.58 5.52 2.99
CA ASP A 62 12.48 6.98 2.97
C ASP A 62 11.15 7.33 3.65
N ALA A 63 11.16 7.31 4.99
CA ALA A 63 9.97 7.54 5.79
C ALA A 63 9.42 8.92 5.45
N LEU A 64 8.31 8.95 4.71
CA LEU A 64 7.65 10.20 4.38
C LEU A 64 7.07 10.80 5.68
N PRO A 65 7.26 12.11 5.91
CA PRO A 65 6.66 12.77 7.05
C PRO A 65 5.12 12.65 7.00
N THR A 66 4.49 12.52 8.17
CA THR A 66 3.07 12.16 8.33
C THR A 66 2.08 13.20 7.78
N ASN A 67 2.55 14.42 7.48
CA ASN A 67 1.75 15.54 6.95
C ASN A 67 2.01 15.80 5.45
N ASN A 68 2.42 14.78 4.70
CA ASN A 68 2.66 14.91 3.28
C ASN A 68 1.33 14.90 2.50
N ILE A 69 0.82 16.07 2.14
CA ILE A 69 -0.41 16.21 1.33
C ILE A 69 -0.23 15.57 -0.05
N ASP A 70 0.93 15.80 -0.67
CA ASP A 70 1.24 15.27 -2.00
C ASP A 70 1.21 13.74 -2.03
N TRP A 71 1.45 13.07 -0.89
CA TRP A 71 1.31 11.63 -0.77
C TRP A 71 -0.09 11.15 -1.17
N GLN A 72 -1.15 11.78 -0.67
CA GLN A 72 -2.54 11.30 -0.85
C GLN A 72 -2.99 11.29 -2.30
N TYR A 73 -2.36 12.10 -3.14
CA TYR A 73 -2.64 12.17 -4.58
C TYR A 73 -1.53 11.58 -5.44
N SER A 74 -0.52 10.97 -4.82
CA SER A 74 0.63 10.41 -5.54
C SER A 74 0.33 9.02 -6.12
N PRO A 75 0.99 8.65 -7.24
CA PRO A 75 1.01 7.28 -7.73
C PRO A 75 1.50 6.27 -6.69
N LEU A 76 2.38 6.70 -5.79
CA LEU A 76 2.93 5.88 -4.73
C LEU A 76 1.88 5.49 -3.67
N ASN A 77 0.92 6.35 -3.35
CA ASN A 77 -0.20 6.00 -2.47
C ASN A 77 -1.02 4.86 -3.10
N SER A 78 -1.36 4.97 -4.38
CA SER A 78 -2.08 3.91 -5.09
C SER A 78 -1.30 2.59 -5.06
N ILE A 79 0.02 2.63 -5.29
CA ILE A 79 0.88 1.45 -5.19
C ILE A 79 0.88 0.87 -3.77
N ALA A 80 0.95 1.72 -2.74
CA ALA A 80 0.95 1.29 -1.34
C ALA A 80 -0.36 0.60 -0.95
N VAL A 81 -1.51 1.16 -1.36
CA VAL A 81 -2.83 0.54 -1.15
C VAL A 81 -2.91 -0.82 -1.85
N HIS A 82 -2.47 -0.90 -3.11
CA HIS A 82 -2.43 -2.17 -3.85
C HIS A 82 -1.46 -3.19 -3.24
N HIS A 83 -0.32 -2.75 -2.74
CA HIS A 83 0.63 -3.61 -2.04
C HIS A 83 0.05 -4.15 -0.72
N ALA A 84 -0.65 -3.30 0.03
CA ALA A 84 -1.36 -3.71 1.25
C ALA A 84 -2.44 -4.76 0.93
N LEU A 85 -3.24 -4.56 -0.13
CA LEU A 85 -4.21 -5.54 -0.62
C LEU A 85 -3.54 -6.88 -0.99
N LEU A 86 -2.47 -6.85 -1.77
CA LEU A 86 -1.74 -8.06 -2.20
C LEU A 86 -1.07 -8.82 -1.05
N THR A 87 -0.76 -8.14 0.05
CA THR A 87 -0.10 -8.73 1.22
C THR A 87 -1.06 -9.04 2.37
N SER A 88 -2.34 -8.71 2.23
CA SER A 88 -3.38 -8.89 3.27
C SER A 88 -3.80 -10.34 3.49
N GLY A 89 -3.44 -11.25 2.57
CA GLY A 89 -3.93 -12.64 2.54
C GLY A 89 -5.27 -12.81 1.82
N LEU A 90 -5.89 -11.72 1.36
CA LEU A 90 -7.06 -11.78 0.49
C LEU A 90 -6.67 -12.25 -0.92
N GLU A 91 -7.48 -13.14 -1.48
CA GLU A 91 -7.37 -13.51 -2.89
C GLU A 91 -7.66 -12.28 -3.78
N PRO A 92 -6.83 -12.00 -4.81
CA PRO A 92 -7.03 -10.88 -5.72
C PRO A 92 -8.42 -10.90 -6.36
N GLN A 93 -9.17 -9.81 -6.16
CA GLN A 93 -10.55 -9.66 -6.60
C GLN A 93 -10.94 -8.17 -6.68
N ASP A 94 -12.10 -7.89 -7.25
CA ASP A 94 -12.68 -6.55 -7.20
C ASP A 94 -13.08 -6.17 -5.76
N VAL A 95 -12.67 -4.98 -5.34
CA VAL A 95 -12.92 -4.44 -4.00
C VAL A 95 -13.54 -3.06 -4.07
N GLU A 96 -14.43 -2.78 -3.13
CA GLU A 96 -14.89 -1.43 -2.80
C GLU A 96 -14.04 -0.93 -1.63
N ILE A 97 -13.40 0.23 -1.76
CA ILE A 97 -12.55 0.79 -0.70
C ILE A 97 -13.13 2.09 -0.15
N VAL A 98 -12.92 2.30 1.14
CA VAL A 98 -13.15 3.59 1.80
C VAL A 98 -11.79 4.06 2.32
N VAL A 99 -11.32 5.20 1.83
CA VAL A 99 -9.98 5.76 2.16
C VAL A 99 -10.09 6.97 3.10
N THR A 100 -8.96 7.45 3.64
CA THR A 100 -8.91 8.62 4.50
C THR A 100 -8.22 9.81 3.82
N LEU A 101 -8.62 11.03 4.18
CA LEU A 101 -7.89 12.26 3.86
C LEU A 101 -7.49 12.96 5.16
N LEU A 102 -6.42 13.75 5.09
CA LEU A 102 -6.02 14.60 6.21
C LEU A 102 -7.15 15.60 6.51
N LEU A 103 -7.30 15.99 7.78
CA LEU A 103 -8.36 16.93 8.19
C LEU A 103 -8.32 18.30 7.49
N THR A 104 -7.16 18.67 6.95
CA THR A 104 -6.93 19.97 6.29
C THR A 104 -7.06 19.93 4.77
N GLU A 105 -7.37 18.77 4.20
CA GLU A 105 -7.72 18.62 2.78
C GLU A 105 -9.18 18.94 2.48
#